data_AF-A0A941ZYB1-F1
#
_entry.id   AF-A0A941ZYB1-F1
#
_cell.length_a   1.000
_cell.length_b   1.000
_cell.length_c   1.000
_cell.angle_alpha   90.00
_cell.angle_beta   90.00
_cell.angle_gamma   90.00
#
_symmetry.space_group_name_H-M   'P 1'
#
loop_
_entity.id
_entity.type
_entity.pdbx_description
1 polymer ?
#
loop_
_entity_poly.entity_id
_entity_poly.type
_entity_poly.pdbx_seq_one_letter_code
_entity_poly.pdbx_strand_id
1 'polypeptide(L)'
;MNKFIDPKLFNLPPSTKLKQVGANQFDIIIQRKSRIIMKDGKGVLAKIDKIKHHVPKAKVSLRTSAPVCSKTKMFLKEHCISVLEC
;
A
#
# COMPACT_ATOMS: atom_id res chain seq x y z
N MET A 1 6.09 -17.91 1.24
CA MET A 1 7.23 -17.25 0.55
C MET A 1 6.88 -15.80 0.33
N ASN A 2 7.70 -14.89 0.85
CA ASN A 2 7.51 -13.45 0.78
C ASN A 2 8.24 -12.90 -0.46
N LYS A 3 7.54 -12.73 -1.58
CA LYS A 3 8.18 -12.34 -2.86
C LYS A 3 7.75 -10.94 -3.30
N PHE A 4 8.69 -10.17 -3.81
CA PHE A 4 8.37 -8.92 -4.52
C PHE A 4 7.72 -9.26 -5.87
N ILE A 5 6.61 -8.58 -6.18
CA ILE A 5 5.93 -8.72 -7.46
C ILE A 5 6.23 -7.49 -8.31
N ASP A 6 6.32 -7.69 -9.62
CA ASP A 6 6.39 -6.57 -10.55
C ASP A 6 5.10 -5.72 -10.48
N PRO A 7 5.18 -4.46 -10.03
CA PRO A 7 4.03 -3.56 -9.96
C PRO A 7 3.37 -3.30 -11.31
N LYS A 8 4.09 -3.48 -12.43
CA LYS A 8 3.53 -3.29 -13.78
C LYS A 8 2.38 -4.24 -14.09
N LEU A 9 2.37 -5.43 -13.48
CA LEU A 9 1.27 -6.40 -13.61
C LEU A 9 -0.08 -5.83 -13.13
N PHE A 10 -0.04 -4.80 -12.29
CA PHE A 10 -1.22 -4.13 -11.74
C PHE A 10 -1.37 -2.68 -12.26
N ASN A 11 -0.71 -2.33 -13.37
CA ASN A 11 -0.68 -0.96 -13.91
C ASN A 11 -0.21 0.09 -12.89
N LEU A 12 0.71 -0.31 -12.00
CA LEU A 12 1.32 0.57 -11.01
C LEU A 12 2.67 1.10 -11.52
N PRO A 13 3.13 2.27 -11.01
CA PRO A 13 4.46 2.77 -11.34
C PRO A 13 5.55 1.74 -10.99
N PRO A 14 6.58 1.53 -11.84
CA PRO A 14 7.66 0.57 -11.61
C PRO A 14 8.43 0.81 -10.29
N SER A 15 8.44 2.04 -9.80
CA SER A 15 9.03 2.42 -8.51
C SER A 15 8.23 1.95 -7.29
N THR A 16 7.04 1.38 -7.48
CA THR A 16 6.22 0.88 -6.38
C THR A 16 6.75 -0.46 -5.89
N LYS A 17 7.21 -0.50 -4.65
CA LYS A 17 7.58 -1.75 -3.99
C LYS A 17 6.32 -2.49 -3.54
N LEU A 18 5.93 -3.50 -4.30
CA LEU A 18 4.79 -4.37 -4.00
C LEU A 18 5.29 -5.76 -3.58
N LYS A 19 4.79 -6.26 -2.46
CA LYS A 19 5.17 -7.56 -1.91
C LYS A 19 3.95 -8.45 -1.75
N GLN A 20 4.00 -9.68 -2.24
CA GLN A 20 3.01 -10.70 -1.92
C GLN A 20 3.38 -11.36 -0.60
N VAL A 21 2.45 -11.34 0.35
CA VAL A 21 2.61 -11.97 1.67
C VAL A 21 1.69 -13.19 1.85
N GLY A 22 0.70 -13.37 0.96
CA GLY A 22 -0.17 -14.53 0.89
C GLY A 22 -0.92 -14.58 -0.45
N ALA A 23 -1.74 -15.61 -0.68
CA ALA A 23 -2.40 -15.85 -1.96
C ALA A 23 -3.05 -14.58 -2.57
N ASN A 24 -3.85 -13.87 -1.77
CA ASN A 24 -4.49 -12.60 -2.15
C ASN A 24 -4.12 -11.46 -1.19
N GLN A 25 -2.93 -11.50 -0.60
CA GLN A 25 -2.51 -10.51 0.38
C GLN A 25 -1.23 -9.82 -0.09
N PHE A 26 -1.29 -8.50 -0.12
CA PHE A 26 -0.25 -7.65 -0.68
C PHE A 26 0.13 -6.54 0.30
N ASP A 27 1.41 -6.22 0.35
CA ASP A 27 1.93 -5.07 1.09
C ASP A 27 2.51 -4.08 0.08
N ILE A 28 2.02 -2.83 0.12
CA ILE A 28 2.70 -1.70 -0.51
C ILE A 28 3.73 -1.19 0.49
N ILE A 29 5.00 -1.18 0.10
CA ILE A 29 6.10 -0.79 0.97
C ILE A 29 6.53 0.63 0.67
N ILE A 30 6.48 1.50 1.68
CA ILE A 30 7.01 2.87 1.62
C ILE A 30 8.08 3.03 2.70
N GLN A 31 9.34 3.11 2.29
CA GLN A 31 10.47 3.32 3.19
C GLN A 31 11.08 4.68 2.89
N ARG A 32 10.90 5.63 3.80
CA ARG A 32 11.52 6.95 3.74
C ARG A 32 11.62 7.56 5.14
N LYS A 33 12.43 8.60 5.28
CA LYS A 33 12.58 9.33 6.56
C LYS A 33 11.40 10.27 6.85
N SER A 34 10.81 10.87 5.81
CA SER A 34 9.78 11.90 5.96
C SER A 34 8.37 11.31 6.16
N ARG A 35 7.56 12.01 6.98
CA ARG A 35 6.19 11.62 7.35
C ARG A 35 5.31 11.36 6.13
N ILE A 36 4.47 10.33 6.18
CA ILE A 36 3.39 10.08 5.22
C ILE A 36 2.27 11.08 5.47
N ILE A 37 1.95 11.89 4.46
CA ILE A 37 0.90 12.92 4.52
C ILE A 37 -0.30 12.53 3.66
N MET A 38 -1.34 13.37 3.65
CA MET A 38 -2.59 13.07 2.95
C MET A 38 -2.40 12.84 1.44
N LYS A 39 -1.49 13.58 0.79
CA LYS A 39 -1.15 13.35 -0.63
C LYS A 39 -0.65 11.93 -0.87
N ASP A 40 0.21 11.42 0.02
CA ASP A 40 0.71 10.04 -0.05
C ASP A 40 -0.42 9.05 0.22
N GLY A 41 -1.27 9.31 1.22
CA GLY A 41 -2.43 8.47 1.53
C GLY A 41 -3.38 8.28 0.35
N LYS A 42 -3.73 9.37 -0.35
CA LYS A 42 -4.51 9.31 -1.60
C LYS A 42 -3.79 8.53 -2.70
N GLY A 43 -2.47 8.72 -2.81
CA GLY A 43 -1.64 7.96 -3.74
C GLY A 43 -1.62 6.46 -3.43
N VAL A 44 -1.59 6.08 -2.16
CA VAL A 44 -1.69 4.67 -1.74
C VAL A 44 -3.05 4.09 -2.08
N LEU A 45 -4.14 4.80 -1.79
CA LEU A 45 -5.49 4.35 -2.13
C LEU A 45 -5.63 4.09 -3.64
N ALA A 46 -5.19 5.02 -4.48
CA ALA A 46 -5.23 4.85 -5.94
C ALA A 46 -4.45 3.62 -6.44
N LYS A 47 -3.33 3.28 -5.78
CA LYS A 47 -2.58 2.04 -6.09
C LYS A 47 -3.35 0.80 -5.63
N ILE A 48 -3.98 0.86 -4.47
CA ILE A 48 -4.78 -0.25 -3.92
C ILE A 48 -5.99 -0.53 -4.82
N ASP A 49 -6.68 0.51 -5.30
CA ASP A 49 -7.84 0.36 -6.18
C ASP A 49 -7.47 -0.35 -7.48
N LYS A 50 -6.30 -0.02 -8.06
CA LYS A 50 -5.77 -0.75 -9.22
C LYS A 50 -5.52 -2.23 -8.90
N ILE A 51 -4.87 -2.52 -7.77
CA ILE A 51 -4.63 -3.93 -7.37
C ILE A 51 -5.95 -4.67 -7.20
N LYS A 52 -6.94 -4.06 -6.53
CA LYS A 52 -8.26 -4.65 -6.32
C LYS A 52 -9.03 -4.84 -7.63
N HIS A 53 -8.83 -3.98 -8.62
CA HIS A 53 -9.43 -4.16 -9.95
C HIS A 53 -8.92 -5.43 -10.64
N HIS A 54 -7.63 -5.73 -10.52
CA HIS A 54 -7.04 -6.97 -11.06
C HIS A 54 -7.32 -8.20 -10.19
N VAL A 55 -7.37 -8.03 -8.87
CA VAL A 55 -7.61 -9.10 -7.89
C VAL A 55 -8.72 -8.64 -6.94
N PRO A 56 -10.00 -8.91 -7.24
CA PRO A 56 -11.15 -8.38 -6.51
C PRO A 56 -11.17 -8.64 -5.00
N LYS A 57 -10.53 -9.74 -4.56
CA LYS A 57 -10.45 -10.14 -3.14
C LYS A 57 -9.09 -9.80 -2.50
N ALA A 58 -8.31 -8.92 -3.13
CA ALA A 58 -7.00 -8.53 -2.62
C ALA A 58 -7.12 -7.75 -1.30
N LYS A 59 -6.47 -8.27 -0.26
CA LYS A 59 -6.21 -7.54 0.98
C LYS A 59 -4.88 -6.82 0.82
N VAL A 60 -4.93 -5.49 0.72
CA VAL A 60 -3.72 -4.66 0.55
C VAL A 60 -3.48 -3.81 1.79
N SER A 61 -2.28 -3.91 2.35
CA SER A 61 -1.85 -3.12 3.51
C SER A 61 -0.71 -2.17 3.14
N LEU A 62 -0.59 -1.06 3.87
CA LEU A 62 0.55 -0.15 3.77
C LEU A 62 1.58 -0.54 4.83
N ARG A 63 2.78 -0.94 4.40
CA ARG A 63 3.92 -1.16 5.31
C ARG A 63 4.91 -0.01 5.17
N THR A 64 5.22 0.67 6.27
CA THR A 64 6.05 1.88 6.22
C THR A 64 6.94 2.03 7.45
N SER A 65 8.16 2.55 7.24
CA SER A 65 9.04 2.99 8.33
C SER A 65 8.90 4.49 8.63
N ALA A 66 8.18 5.22 7.78
CA ALA A 66 7.90 6.63 7.99
C ALA A 66 6.74 6.81 8.97
N PRO A 67 6.78 7.82 9.86
CA PRO A 67 5.63 8.17 10.68
C PRO A 67 4.45 8.57 9.80
N VAL A 68 3.23 8.21 10.17
CA VAL A 68 2.02 8.57 9.40
C VAL A 68 1.22 9.65 10.14
N CYS A 69 0.84 10.72 9.44
CA CYS A 69 0.00 11.78 10.02
C CYS A 69 -1.35 11.21 10.48
N SER A 70 -1.87 11.67 11.63
CA SER A 70 -3.12 11.17 12.21
C SER A 70 -4.31 11.22 11.25
N LYS A 71 -4.45 12.33 10.50
CA LYS A 71 -5.49 12.47 9.46
C LYS A 71 -5.35 11.42 8.36
N THR A 72 -4.11 11.10 7.97
CA THR A 72 -3.83 10.08 6.96
C THR A 72 -4.06 8.67 7.49
N LYS A 73 -3.72 8.40 8.77
CA LYS A 73 -4.06 7.12 9.42
C LYS A 73 -5.58 6.90 9.44
N MET A 74 -6.35 7.93 9.84
CA MET A 74 -7.82 7.87 9.82
C MET A 74 -8.37 7.63 8.41
N PHE A 75 -7.94 8.41 7.43
CA PHE A 75 -8.34 8.26 6.04
C PHE A 75 -8.07 6.83 5.51
N LEU A 76 -6.88 6.28 5.74
CA LEU A 76 -6.56 4.92 5.31
C LEU A 76 -7.43 3.87 6.03
N LYS A 77 -7.69 4.07 7.33
CA LYS A 77 -8.56 3.19 8.13
C LYS A 77 -10.02 3.21 7.63
N GLU A 78 -10.56 4.37 7.28
CA GLU A 78 -11.91 4.52 6.71
C GLU A 78 -12.07 3.75 5.39
N HIS A 79 -10.99 3.64 4.61
CA HIS A 79 -10.93 2.83 3.40
C HIS A 79 -10.53 1.36 3.64
N CYS A 80 -10.56 0.89 4.89
CA CYS A 80 -10.18 -0.47 5.31
C CYS A 80 -8.74 -0.85 4.94
N ILE A 81 -7.82 0.11 4.94
CA ILE A 81 -6.40 -0.10 4.67
C ILE A 81 -5.64 -0.11 5.99
N SER A 82 -5.02 -1.24 6.33
CA SER A 82 -4.16 -1.36 7.50
C SER A 82 -2.81 -0.70 7.27
N VAL A 83 -2.37 0.10 8.23
CA VAL A 83 -1.01 0.68 8.26
C VAL A 83 -0.17 -0.10 9.25
N LEU A 84 0.89 -0.74 8.75
CA LEU A 84 1.88 -1.47 9.52
C LEU A 84 3.15 -0.62 9.60
N GLU A 85 3.36 0.03 10.74
CA GLU A 85 4.59 0.78 11.03
C GLU A 85 5.68 -0.23 11.41
N CYS A 86 6.86 -0.14 10.79
CA CYS A 86 8.01 -1.05 10.97
C CYS A 86 9.27 -0.27 11.34
#